data_AF-A0A920B6Y3-F1
#
_entry.id   AF-A0A920B6Y3-F1
#
_cell.length_a   1.000
_cell.length_b   1.000
_cell.length_c   1.000
_cell.angle_alpha   90.00
_cell.angle_beta   90.00
_cell.angle_gamma   90.00
#
_symmetry.space_group_name_H-M   'P 1'
#
loop_
_entity.id
_entity.type
_entity.pdbx_description
1 polymer ?
#
loop_
_entity_poly.entity_id
_entity_poly.type
_entity_poly.pdbx_seq_one_letter_code
_entity_poly.pdbx_strand_id
1 'polypeptide(L)'
;MGELIEIFASEIFIEKGLKIKKFSTEVISYLIDLDYFRNIFQLKKFVEWIIVMLNNIDNDEINLSDVIGLGTNLVDKKNIFFEDSMNMSIKSAREDFEKKYLLFNLEKFKYNVTKMAKEIGMERTAIYRKLKSLNIKTELEK
;
A
#
# COMPACT_ATOMS: atom_id res chain seq x y z
N MET A 1 26.65 -5.14 9.73
CA MET A 1 25.18 -5.33 9.82
C MET A 1 24.67 -6.31 8.78
N GLY A 2 25.10 -6.24 7.51
CA GLY A 2 24.70 -7.23 6.48
C GLY A 2 24.95 -8.69 6.87
N GLU A 3 26.16 -9.00 7.36
CA GLU A 3 26.50 -10.36 7.86
C GLU A 3 25.58 -10.84 8.99
N LEU A 4 25.08 -9.92 9.82
CA LEU A 4 24.19 -10.25 10.93
C LEU A 4 22.78 -10.63 10.44
N ILE A 5 22.32 -10.00 9.36
CA ILE A 5 21.03 -10.32 8.73
C ILE A 5 21.08 -11.73 8.13
N GLU A 6 22.19 -12.08 7.48
CA GLU A 6 22.37 -13.43 6.91
C GLU A 6 22.44 -14.50 8.00
N ILE A 7 23.17 -14.23 9.10
CA ILE A 7 23.22 -15.14 10.25
C ILE A 7 21.81 -15.36 10.82
N PHE A 8 21.07 -14.29 11.12
CA PHE A 8 19.69 -14.42 11.62
C PHE A 8 18.78 -15.14 10.66
N ALA A 9 18.88 -14.86 9.36
CA ALA A 9 18.11 -15.56 8.34
C ALA A 9 18.34 -17.07 8.41
N SER A 10 19.62 -17.48 8.43
CA SER A 10 19.99 -18.89 8.49
C SER A 10 19.48 -19.57 9.76
N GLU A 11 19.62 -18.93 10.92
CA GLU A 11 19.08 -19.43 12.20
C GLU A 11 17.57 -19.61 12.13
N ILE A 12 16.85 -18.61 11.61
CA ILE A 12 15.38 -18.61 11.57
C ILE A 12 14.85 -19.66 10.59
N PHE A 13 15.48 -19.84 9.43
CA PHE A 13 15.08 -20.90 8.48
C PHE A 13 15.22 -22.28 9.11
N ILE A 14 16.31 -22.52 9.86
CA ILE A 14 16.55 -23.78 10.58
C ILE A 14 15.52 -23.95 11.70
N GLU A 15 15.33 -22.94 12.55
CA GLU A 15 14.39 -22.98 13.68
C GLU A 15 12.94 -23.27 13.24
N LYS A 16 12.52 -22.72 12.09
CA LYS A 16 11.15 -22.87 11.59
C LYS A 16 10.96 -24.02 10.59
N GLY A 17 12.02 -24.74 10.23
CA GLY A 17 11.96 -25.81 9.23
C GLY A 17 11.54 -25.34 7.84
N LEU A 18 11.88 -24.11 7.48
CA LEU A 18 11.50 -23.48 6.22
C LEU A 18 12.60 -23.66 5.16
N LYS A 19 12.23 -23.57 3.88
CA LYS A 19 13.20 -23.60 2.78
C LYS A 19 14.13 -22.39 2.91
N ILE A 20 15.44 -22.64 2.96
CA ILE A 20 16.45 -21.58 3.05
C ILE A 20 16.39 -20.74 1.78
N LYS A 21 16.13 -19.44 1.94
CA LYS A 21 16.13 -18.44 0.86
C LYS A 21 17.22 -17.42 1.11
N LYS A 22 17.76 -16.84 0.04
CA LYS A 22 18.74 -15.75 0.15
C LYS A 22 18.03 -14.40 0.12
N PHE A 23 18.58 -13.43 0.82
CA PHE A 23 18.18 -12.04 0.70
C PHE A 23 18.97 -11.40 -0.44
N SER A 24 18.29 -10.66 -1.31
CA SER A 24 18.98 -9.90 -2.34
C SER A 24 19.83 -8.79 -1.72
N THR A 25 20.89 -8.38 -2.41
CA THR A 25 21.80 -7.31 -1.95
C THR A 25 21.04 -6.00 -1.68
N GLU A 26 20.01 -5.73 -2.48
CA GLU A 26 19.14 -4.56 -2.32
C GLU A 26 18.34 -4.61 -1.03
N VAL A 27 17.85 -5.78 -0.61
CA VAL A 27 17.14 -5.93 0.67
C VAL A 27 18.08 -5.70 1.83
N ILE A 28 19.30 -6.21 1.75
CA ILE A 28 20.32 -5.99 2.79
C ILE A 28 20.65 -4.50 2.90
N SER A 29 20.87 -3.81 1.78
CA SER A 29 21.10 -2.36 1.78
C SER A 29 19.92 -1.61 2.37
N TYR A 30 18.70 -1.96 1.97
CA TYR A 30 17.47 -1.34 2.48
C TYR A 30 17.32 -1.51 4.00
N LEU A 31 17.59 -2.71 4.52
CA LEU A 31 17.53 -2.99 5.97
C LEU A 31 18.61 -2.25 6.76
N ILE A 32 19.78 -1.99 6.15
CA ILE A 32 20.86 -1.20 6.75
C ILE A 32 20.49 0.29 6.77
N ASP A 33 19.90 0.79 5.70
CA ASP A 33 19.48 2.20 5.58
C ASP A 33 18.29 2.54 6.48
N LEU A 34 17.52 1.54 6.92
CA LEU A 34 16.45 1.71 7.91
C LEU A 34 17.05 2.03 9.29
N ASP A 35 17.19 3.32 9.59
CA ASP A 35 17.58 3.89 10.90
C ASP A 35 16.56 3.62 12.04
N TYR A 36 15.60 2.73 11.78
CA TYR A 36 14.52 2.36 12.69
C TYR A 36 14.96 1.34 13.75
N PHE A 37 15.92 0.47 13.44
CA PHE A 37 16.32 -0.62 14.34
C PHE A 37 17.29 -0.13 15.42
N ARG A 38 16.75 0.27 16.57
CA ARG A 38 17.55 0.70 17.73
C ARG A 38 18.19 -0.48 18.49
N ASN A 39 17.77 -1.71 18.20
CA ASN A 39 18.27 -2.93 18.83
C ASN A 39 18.31 -4.11 17.83
N ILE A 40 19.35 -4.93 17.94
CA ILE A 40 19.53 -6.22 17.28
C ILE A 40 18.30 -7.13 17.41
N PHE A 41 17.61 -7.13 18.56
CA PHE A 41 16.39 -7.92 18.74
C PHE A 41 15.25 -7.47 17.80
N GLN A 42 15.12 -6.16 17.57
CA GLN A 42 14.13 -5.63 16.63
C GLN A 42 14.46 -6.04 15.20
N LEU A 43 15.75 -5.98 14.82
CA LEU A 43 16.22 -6.47 13.53
C LEU A 43 15.92 -7.96 13.36
N LYS A 44 16.27 -8.81 14.34
CA LYS A 44 15.98 -10.25 14.30
C LYS A 44 14.48 -10.52 14.15
N LYS A 45 13.63 -9.81 14.89
CA LYS A 45 12.16 -9.95 14.78
C LYS A 45 11.62 -9.51 13.44
N PHE A 46 12.20 -8.46 12.85
CA PHE A 46 11.80 -8.01 11.53
C PHE A 46 12.21 -8.99 10.43
N VAL A 47 13.44 -9.52 10.49
CA VAL A 47 13.91 -10.58 9.59
C VAL A 47 13.05 -11.84 9.73
N GLU A 48 12.72 -12.24 10.97
CA GLU A 48 11.81 -13.35 11.23
C GLU A 48 10.44 -13.15 10.60
N TRP A 49 9.89 -11.94 10.76
CA TRP A 49 8.60 -11.58 10.19
C TRP A 49 8.63 -11.64 8.65
N ILE A 50 9.66 -11.08 8.01
CA ILE A 50 9.82 -11.16 6.55
C ILE A 50 9.85 -12.62 6.07
N ILE A 51 10.65 -13.47 6.73
CA ILE A 51 10.80 -14.89 6.36
C ILE A 51 9.46 -15.62 6.49
N VAL A 52 8.75 -15.43 7.59
CA VAL A 52 7.44 -16.07 7.82
C VAL A 52 6.42 -15.62 6.78
N MET A 53 6.38 -14.32 6.48
CA MET A 53 5.39 -13.77 5.54
C MET A 53 5.67 -14.16 4.09
N LEU A 54 6.95 -14.26 3.69
CA LEU A 54 7.36 -14.62 2.32
C LEU A 54 7.62 -16.11 2.14
N ASN A 55 7.24 -16.94 3.11
CA ASN A 55 7.46 -18.39 3.03
C ASN A 55 6.76 -19.00 1.80
N ASN A 56 5.55 -18.54 1.47
CA ASN A 56 4.71 -19.08 0.39
C ASN A 56 5.14 -18.65 -1.02
N ILE A 57 6.14 -17.77 -1.16
CA ILE A 57 6.64 -17.37 -2.47
C ILE A 57 7.59 -18.45 -2.98
N ASP A 58 7.30 -19.07 -4.12
CA ASP A 58 8.16 -20.05 -4.80
C ASP A 58 9.36 -19.38 -5.49
N ASN A 59 10.05 -18.50 -4.77
CA ASN A 59 11.27 -17.86 -5.21
C ASN A 59 12.39 -18.21 -4.22
N ASP A 60 13.56 -18.54 -4.76
CA ASP A 60 14.74 -18.90 -3.96
C ASP A 60 15.44 -17.66 -3.36
N GLU A 61 15.04 -16.48 -3.82
CA GLU A 61 15.56 -15.19 -3.40
C GLU A 61 14.41 -14.24 -2.99
N ILE A 62 14.59 -13.57 -1.85
CA ILE A 62 13.71 -12.53 -1.33
C ILE A 62 14.15 -11.20 -1.95
N ASN A 63 13.30 -10.62 -2.79
CA ASN A 63 13.58 -9.35 -3.46
C ASN A 63 13.02 -8.16 -2.69
N LEU A 64 13.54 -6.97 -2.99
CA LEU A 64 13.07 -5.72 -2.39
C LEU A 64 11.59 -5.45 -2.67
N SER A 65 11.09 -5.83 -3.85
CA SER A 65 9.66 -5.73 -4.20
C SER A 65 8.77 -6.51 -3.24
N ASP A 66 9.22 -7.69 -2.82
CA ASP A 66 8.46 -8.58 -1.95
C ASP A 66 8.41 -8.00 -0.54
N VAL A 67 9.55 -7.48 -0.05
CA VAL A 67 9.67 -6.85 1.28
C VAL A 67 8.86 -5.54 1.36
N ILE A 68 8.95 -4.67 0.35
CA ILE A 68 8.13 -3.45 0.26
C ILE A 68 6.64 -3.82 0.13
N GLY A 69 6.34 -4.89 -0.61
CA GLY A 69 5.00 -5.48 -0.69
C GLY A 69 4.42 -5.84 0.69
N LEU A 70 5.25 -6.31 1.63
CA LEU A 70 4.78 -6.56 3.00
C LEU A 70 4.41 -5.25 3.72
N GLY A 71 5.23 -4.20 3.58
CA GLY A 71 4.98 -2.90 4.18
C GLY A 71 3.73 -2.19 3.64
N THR A 72 3.47 -2.30 2.34
CA THR A 72 2.26 -1.73 1.71
C THR A 72 0.98 -2.49 2.05
N ASN A 73 1.08 -3.76 2.44
CA ASN A 73 -0.05 -4.53 2.99
C ASN A 73 -0.29 -4.24 4.49
N LEU A 74 0.75 -3.84 5.24
CA LEU A 74 0.62 -3.41 6.65
C LEU A 74 0.18 -1.95 6.80
N VAL A 75 0.73 -1.05 5.97
CA VAL A 75 0.29 0.33 5.84
C VAL A 75 -0.91 0.31 4.93
N ASP A 76 -2.04 -0.08 5.52
CA ASP A 76 -3.38 0.05 4.99
C ASP A 76 -3.41 1.31 4.09
N LYS A 77 -3.71 1.10 2.80
CA LYS A 77 -3.76 2.11 1.72
C LYS A 77 -4.35 3.47 2.16
N LYS A 78 -5.17 3.48 3.22
CA LYS A 78 -5.67 4.63 3.98
C LYS A 78 -4.64 5.71 4.33
N ASN A 79 -3.43 5.41 4.80
CA ASN A 79 -2.53 6.47 5.33
C ASN A 79 -1.85 7.30 4.24
N ILE A 80 -1.49 6.69 3.10
CA ILE A 80 -0.95 7.43 1.94
C ILE A 80 -1.98 8.44 1.41
N PHE A 81 -3.28 8.13 1.50
CA PHE A 81 -4.33 9.05 1.07
C PHE A 81 -4.43 10.32 1.92
N PHE A 82 -4.02 10.29 3.20
CA PHE A 82 -4.12 11.43 4.11
C PHE A 82 -2.88 12.33 4.08
N GLU A 83 -1.67 11.77 3.97
CA GLU A 83 -0.43 12.55 4.00
C GLU A 83 -0.28 13.49 2.80
N ASP A 84 -0.63 13.03 1.59
CA ASP A 84 -0.61 13.89 0.39
C ASP A 84 -1.58 15.06 0.51
N SER A 85 -2.73 14.87 1.18
CA SER A 85 -3.76 15.90 1.31
C SER A 85 -3.41 17.00 2.33
N MET A 86 -2.57 16.71 3.33
CA MET A 86 -2.18 17.69 4.36
C MET A 86 -1.17 18.72 3.85
N ASN A 87 -0.44 18.41 2.78
CA ASN A 87 0.51 19.33 2.13
C ASN A 87 -0.15 20.20 1.05
N MET A 88 -1.44 20.04 0.81
CA MET A 88 -2.20 20.77 -0.21
C MET A 88 -2.94 21.98 0.37
N SER A 89 -3.22 22.97 -0.49
CA SER A 89 -4.16 24.04 -0.13
C SER A 89 -5.55 23.47 0.16
N ILE A 90 -6.34 24.12 1.02
CA ILE A 90 -7.72 23.67 1.35
C ILE A 90 -8.60 23.47 0.12
N LYS A 91 -8.39 24.30 -0.92
CA LYS A 91 -9.10 24.20 -2.19
C LYS A 91 -8.73 22.89 -2.91
N SER A 92 -7.44 22.62 -3.05
CA SER A 92 -6.94 21.42 -3.72
C SER A 92 -7.27 20.14 -2.94
N ALA A 93 -7.15 20.15 -1.61
CA ALA A 93 -7.52 19.02 -0.76
C ALA A 93 -9.02 18.67 -0.90
N ARG A 94 -9.88 19.69 -0.98
CA ARG A 94 -11.32 19.48 -1.22
C ARG A 94 -11.58 18.89 -2.60
N GLU A 95 -10.93 19.40 -3.64
CA GLU A 95 -11.08 18.87 -5.01
C GLU A 95 -10.63 17.41 -5.10
N ASP A 96 -9.50 17.06 -4.48
CA ASP A 96 -8.99 15.70 -4.43
C ASP A 96 -9.90 14.75 -3.64
N PHE A 97 -10.38 15.17 -2.47
CA PHE A 97 -11.37 14.42 -1.69
C PHE A 97 -12.66 14.19 -2.49
N GLU A 98 -13.22 15.25 -3.11
CA GLU A 98 -14.45 15.15 -3.90
C GLU A 98 -14.28 14.19 -5.09
N LYS A 99 -13.12 14.24 -5.77
CA LYS A 99 -12.79 13.33 -6.87
C LYS A 99 -12.75 11.87 -6.42
N LYS A 100 -12.02 11.58 -5.34
CA LYS A 100 -11.90 10.23 -4.77
C LYS A 100 -13.25 9.71 -4.28
N TYR A 101 -14.01 10.54 -3.56
CA TYR A 101 -15.33 10.19 -3.04
C TYR A 101 -16.31 9.84 -4.16
N LEU A 102 -16.34 10.64 -5.24
CA LEU A 102 -17.23 10.38 -6.37
C LEU A 102 -16.80 9.13 -7.15
N LEU A 103 -15.50 8.91 -7.37
CA LEU A 103 -15.00 7.69 -8.02
C LEU A 103 -15.36 6.43 -7.23
N PHE A 104 -15.13 6.43 -5.92
CA PHE A 104 -15.47 5.30 -5.05
C PHE A 104 -16.96 4.95 -5.12
N ASN A 105 -17.83 5.97 -5.09
CA ASN A 105 -19.27 5.74 -5.18
C ASN A 105 -19.71 5.35 -6.60
N LEU A 106 -19.08 5.86 -7.66
CA LEU A 106 -19.34 5.41 -9.02
C LEU A 106 -19.05 3.92 -9.17
N GLU A 107 -17.89 3.45 -8.71
CA GLU A 107 -17.54 2.03 -8.72
C GLU A 107 -18.52 1.20 -7.87
N LYS A 108 -18.81 1.66 -6.65
CA LYS A 108 -19.77 1.00 -5.73
C LYS A 108 -21.15 0.80 -6.36
N PHE A 109 -21.63 1.76 -7.15
CA PHE A 109 -22.92 1.72 -7.81
C PHE A 109 -22.85 1.28 -9.29
N LYS A 110 -21.72 0.69 -9.73
CA LYS A 110 -21.51 0.23 -11.11
C LYS A 110 -21.86 1.30 -12.15
N TYR A 111 -21.39 2.52 -11.92
CA TYR A 111 -21.62 3.72 -12.74
C TYR A 111 -23.09 4.16 -12.89
N ASN A 112 -24.01 3.63 -12.07
CA ASN A 112 -25.40 4.09 -12.05
C ASN A 112 -25.55 5.37 -11.20
N VAL A 113 -25.39 6.53 -11.87
CA VAL A 113 -25.48 7.87 -11.26
C VAL A 113 -26.85 8.13 -10.62
N THR A 114 -27.93 7.57 -11.17
CA THR A 114 -29.28 7.74 -10.62
C THR A 114 -29.45 7.06 -9.27
N LYS A 115 -28.89 5.85 -9.12
CA LYS A 115 -28.90 5.12 -7.85
C LYS A 115 -27.97 5.79 -6.84
N MET A 116 -26.78 6.19 -7.28
CA MET A 116 -25.82 6.93 -6.48
C MET A 116 -26.42 8.24 -5.93
N ALA A 117 -27.11 9.03 -6.75
CA ALA A 117 -27.73 10.30 -6.37
C ALA A 117 -28.69 10.17 -5.19
N LYS A 118 -29.53 9.14 -5.20
CA LYS A 118 -30.48 8.85 -4.11
C LYS A 118 -29.77 8.48 -2.81
N GLU A 119 -28.70 7.68 -2.90
CA GLU A 119 -27.96 7.17 -1.75
C GLU A 119 -27.05 8.22 -1.10
N ILE A 120 -26.40 9.08 -1.90
CA ILE A 120 -25.53 10.13 -1.39
C ILE A 120 -26.28 11.42 -1.02
N GLY A 121 -27.59 11.50 -1.35
CA GLY A 121 -28.43 12.67 -1.06
C GLY A 121 -28.09 13.92 -1.89
N MET A 122 -27.52 13.75 -3.09
CA MET A 122 -27.17 14.84 -3.99
C MET A 122 -27.97 14.74 -5.29
N GLU A 123 -28.44 15.86 -5.82
CA GLU A 123 -29.15 15.85 -7.10
C GLU A 123 -28.29 15.26 -8.23
N ARG A 124 -28.92 14.43 -9.07
CA ARG A 124 -28.29 13.78 -10.22
C ARG A 124 -27.55 14.79 -11.11
N THR A 125 -28.16 15.93 -11.42
CA THR A 125 -27.58 16.98 -12.26
C THR A 125 -26.35 17.63 -11.60
N ALA A 126 -26.38 17.82 -10.28
CA ALA A 126 -25.23 18.34 -9.53
C ALA A 126 -24.05 17.36 -9.56
N ILE A 127 -24.32 16.05 -9.47
CA ILE A 127 -23.28 15.02 -9.60
C ILE A 127 -22.65 15.06 -10.99
N TYR A 128 -23.44 15.10 -12.07
CA TYR A 128 -22.88 15.20 -13.42
C TYR A 128 -22.03 16.46 -13.61
N ARG A 129 -22.46 17.61 -13.09
CA ARG A 129 -21.68 18.84 -13.14
C ARG A 129 -20.34 18.68 -12.40
N LYS A 130 -20.33 18.04 -11.23
CA LYS A 130 -19.11 17.75 -10.46
C LYS A 130 -18.19 16.77 -11.18
N LEU A 131 -18.73 15.70 -11.77
CA LEU A 131 -17.94 14.73 -12.53
C LEU A 131 -17.26 15.39 -13.73
N LYS A 132 -17.98 16.27 -14.43
CA LYS A 132 -17.44 17.06 -15.55
C LYS A 132 -16.35 18.04 -15.09
N SER A 133 -16.57 18.77 -13.98
CA SER A 133 -15.57 19.72 -13.46
C SER A 133 -14.29 19.03 -12.95
N LEU A 134 -14.41 17.80 -12.44
CA LEU A 134 -13.29 16.99 -11.93
C LEU A 134 -12.64 16.11 -13.01
N ASN A 135 -13.05 16.27 -14.28
CA ASN A 135 -12.57 15.53 -15.45
C ASN A 135 -12.67 14.00 -15.30
N ILE A 136 -13.70 13.53 -14.60
CA ILE A 136 -13.99 12.10 -14.43
C ILE A 136 -14.81 11.64 -15.65
N LYS A 137 -14.22 10.78 -16.49
CA LYS A 137 -14.92 10.18 -17.62
C LYS A 137 -15.99 9.22 -17.12
N THR A 138 -17.23 9.48 -17.48
CA THR A 138 -18.33 8.52 -17.32
C THR A 138 -18.66 7.94 -18.69
N GLU A 139 -19.09 6.68 -18.76
CA GLU A 139 -19.38 5.95 -20.02
C GLU A 139 -20.54 6.56 -20.86
N LEU A 140 -21.02 7.75 -20.54
CA LEU A 140 -22.12 8.44 -21.23
C LEU A 140 -21.66 9.37 -22.37
N GLU A 141 -20.41 9.26 -22.82
CA GLU A 141 -19.94 9.87 -24.07
C GLU A 141 -19.64 8.77 -25.12
N LYS A 142 -20.69 8.07 -25.55
CA LYS A 142 -20.77 7.42 -26.86
C LYS A 142 -22.04 7.86 -27.57
#